data_AF-A0A6V7J9F5-F1
#
_entry.id   AF-A0A6V7J9F5-F1
#
_cell.length_a   1.000
_cell.length_b   1.000
_cell.length_c   1.000
_cell.angle_alpha   90.00
_cell.angle_beta   90.00
_cell.angle_gamma   90.00
#
_symmetry.space_group_name_H-M   'P 1'
#
loop_
_entity.id
_entity.type
_entity.pdbx_description
1 polymer ?
#
loop_
_entity_poly.entity_id
_entity_poly.type
_entity_poly.pdbx_seq_one_letter_code
_entity_poly.pdbx_strand_id
1 'polypeptide(L)'
;RCRENTAGEFCHVCAESFHGHPDRGGCKACPCPHADKRFSRGCVLRNDEVVCHCKPGYTGARCERCSYGYFGFPTLHNGVCTPCNCNPAGSASDECDEETGQCNCRPGSTGRDCSQCTAERHVFIGPVCASCNDNCTGILLDDLAVISQNLSLGTSHIASGYIPPPWIELTYINSNATDLFNEITRLNILRNRMQNIPWLEYRIMHDQSEKLLNSFTDVGGRAWELKPKAEDFKNNIFSAHVEVKNLKDLLEAITSQLVQYGDDIKKIGIKKALKEARTILNYLKSINLTHKTLKCQRVVDEAEDYIEWLDGQLDLIQPLEKTKKRVERITTKINDMSRVVEDNMETLYNYDMTFNEINGSYTGSK
;
A
#
# COMPACT_ATOMS: atom_id res chain seq x y z
N ARG A 1 63.53 -25.86 -39.11
CA ARG A 1 62.87 -24.60 -39.52
C ARG A 1 63.82 -23.84 -40.44
N CYS A 2 63.38 -23.50 -41.65
CA CYS A 2 64.18 -22.72 -42.59
C CYS A 2 64.45 -21.30 -42.08
N ARG A 3 65.60 -20.72 -42.48
CA ARG A 3 66.05 -19.35 -42.15
C ARG A 3 66.33 -18.58 -43.44
N GLU A 4 66.56 -17.27 -43.35
CA GLU A 4 66.98 -16.44 -44.50
C GLU A 4 65.98 -16.44 -45.67
N ASN A 5 64.68 -16.48 -45.36
CA ASN A 5 63.59 -16.46 -46.34
C ASN A 5 63.63 -17.63 -47.34
N THR A 6 64.08 -18.80 -46.88
CA THR A 6 64.00 -20.07 -47.61
C THR A 6 62.78 -20.89 -47.17
N ALA A 7 62.33 -21.81 -48.03
CA ALA A 7 61.19 -22.69 -47.83
C ALA A 7 61.42 -24.07 -48.49
N GLY A 8 60.47 -24.97 -48.30
CA GLY A 8 60.57 -26.38 -48.70
C GLY A 8 61.16 -27.26 -47.60
N GLU A 9 61.03 -28.58 -47.74
CA GLU A 9 61.47 -29.57 -46.74
C GLU A 9 62.97 -29.47 -46.42
N PHE A 10 63.77 -29.16 -47.44
CA PHE A 10 65.22 -28.97 -47.33
C PHE A 10 65.68 -27.51 -47.45
N CYS A 11 64.77 -26.54 -47.37
CA CYS A 11 65.10 -25.10 -47.48
C CYS A 11 65.81 -24.71 -48.80
N HIS A 12 65.59 -25.47 -49.87
CA HIS A 12 66.28 -25.32 -51.16
C HIS A 12 65.57 -24.39 -52.13
N VAL A 13 64.39 -23.86 -51.77
CA VAL A 13 63.66 -22.85 -52.55
C VAL A 13 63.49 -21.58 -51.74
N CYS A 14 63.30 -20.45 -52.40
CA CYS A 14 62.92 -19.22 -51.71
C CYS A 14 61.48 -19.31 -51.18
N ALA A 15 61.24 -18.69 -50.03
CA ALA A 15 59.92 -18.56 -49.43
C ALA A 15 58.98 -17.71 -50.29
N GLU A 16 57.68 -17.82 -50.04
CA GLU A 16 56.66 -17.06 -50.78
C GLU A 16 56.97 -15.55 -50.75
N SER A 17 56.80 -14.89 -51.91
CA SER A 17 57.15 -13.48 -52.16
C SER A 17 58.66 -13.17 -52.22
N PHE A 18 59.54 -14.18 -52.31
CA PHE A 18 60.97 -14.01 -52.53
C PHE A 18 61.41 -14.65 -53.86
N HIS A 19 62.51 -14.14 -54.42
CA HIS A 19 63.13 -14.63 -55.66
C HIS A 19 64.65 -14.73 -55.50
N GLY A 20 65.31 -15.46 -56.41
CA GLY A 20 66.74 -15.73 -56.38
C GLY A 20 67.05 -17.19 -56.08
N HIS A 21 68.30 -17.46 -55.70
CA HIS A 21 68.77 -18.80 -55.36
C HIS A 21 69.39 -18.79 -53.95
N PRO A 22 68.95 -19.67 -53.03
CA PRO A 22 69.50 -19.74 -51.67
C PRO A 22 71.03 -19.84 -51.62
N ASP A 23 71.62 -20.64 -52.51
CA ASP A 23 73.07 -20.88 -52.56
C ASP A 23 73.86 -19.82 -53.35
N ARG A 24 73.18 -18.99 -54.16
CA ARG A 24 73.81 -18.04 -55.09
C ARG A 24 73.15 -16.68 -54.97
N GLY A 25 73.67 -15.85 -54.05
CA GLY A 25 73.21 -14.48 -53.86
C GLY A 25 71.95 -14.32 -52.97
N GLY A 26 71.46 -15.43 -52.40
CA GLY A 26 70.39 -15.46 -51.40
C GLY A 26 69.00 -15.16 -51.95
N CYS A 27 67.98 -15.31 -51.09
CA CYS A 27 66.60 -15.00 -51.41
C CYS A 27 66.27 -13.52 -51.14
N LYS A 28 65.92 -12.78 -52.18
CA LYS A 28 65.58 -11.34 -52.12
C LYS A 28 64.07 -11.15 -52.23
N ALA A 29 63.54 -10.19 -51.47
CA ALA A 29 62.12 -9.87 -51.53
C ALA A 29 61.74 -9.38 -52.92
N CYS A 30 60.59 -9.82 -53.41
CA CYS A 30 60.04 -9.35 -54.67
C CYS A 30 59.52 -7.92 -54.52
N PRO A 31 59.94 -6.95 -55.36
CA PRO A 31 59.50 -5.56 -55.26
C PRO A 31 58.12 -5.36 -55.92
N CYS A 32 57.07 -5.93 -55.31
CA CYS A 32 55.72 -6.04 -55.89
C CYS A 32 54.62 -5.54 -54.92
N PRO A 33 54.13 -4.28 -54.98
CA PRO A 33 54.65 -3.06 -55.61
C PRO A 33 55.70 -2.31 -54.75
N HIS A 34 55.84 -2.68 -53.47
CA HIS A 34 56.95 -2.30 -52.60
C HIS A 34 57.59 -3.57 -52.03
N ALA A 35 58.88 -3.53 -51.69
CA ALA A 35 59.58 -4.70 -51.13
C ALA A 35 59.02 -5.17 -49.77
N ASP A 36 58.41 -4.25 -49.02
CA ASP A 36 57.78 -4.52 -47.73
C ASP A 36 56.41 -5.21 -47.89
N LYS A 37 55.84 -5.16 -49.09
CA LYS A 37 54.50 -5.64 -49.40
C LYS A 37 54.57 -6.97 -50.13
N ARG A 38 53.96 -7.99 -49.53
CA ARG A 38 54.01 -9.38 -49.99
C ARG A 38 52.75 -9.77 -50.76
N PHE A 39 52.35 -8.93 -51.74
CA PHE A 39 51.13 -9.13 -52.54
C PHE A 39 51.33 -10.06 -53.75
N SER A 40 52.51 -10.67 -53.87
CA SER A 40 52.83 -11.69 -54.86
C SER A 40 53.16 -13.03 -54.18
N ARG A 41 52.94 -14.13 -54.89
CA ARG A 41 53.43 -15.46 -54.51
C ARG A 41 54.92 -15.64 -54.84
N GLY A 42 55.41 -14.88 -55.83
CA GLY A 42 56.80 -14.84 -56.28
C GLY A 42 56.98 -13.84 -57.43
N CYS A 43 58.17 -13.73 -58.00
CA CYS A 43 58.46 -12.85 -59.13
C CYS A 43 59.59 -13.38 -60.01
N VAL A 44 59.59 -12.97 -61.28
CA VAL A 44 60.62 -13.30 -62.27
C VAL A 44 61.22 -12.01 -62.82
N LEU A 45 62.53 -11.98 -62.99
CA LEU A 45 63.26 -10.87 -63.64
C LEU A 45 63.44 -11.19 -65.13
N ARG A 46 62.91 -10.33 -66.01
CA ARG A 46 63.13 -10.40 -67.46
C ARG A 46 63.74 -9.08 -67.93
N ASN A 47 64.99 -9.08 -68.39
CA ASN A 47 65.69 -7.88 -68.90
C ASN A 47 65.57 -6.67 -67.95
N ASP A 48 65.87 -6.86 -66.66
CA ASP A 48 65.72 -5.88 -65.58
C ASP A 48 64.27 -5.42 -65.24
N GLU A 49 63.25 -5.97 -65.89
CA GLU A 49 61.84 -5.78 -65.51
C GLU A 49 61.36 -6.89 -64.57
N VAL A 50 60.71 -6.51 -63.47
CA VAL A 50 60.15 -7.43 -62.48
C VAL A 50 58.70 -7.74 -62.86
N VAL A 51 58.42 -9.01 -63.15
CA VAL A 51 57.05 -9.51 -63.35
C VAL A 51 56.64 -10.36 -62.15
N CYS A 52 55.60 -9.94 -61.46
CA CYS A 52 55.13 -10.53 -60.22
C CYS A 52 53.98 -11.51 -60.45
N HIS A 53 54.00 -12.62 -59.72
CA HIS A 53 52.88 -13.58 -59.70
C HIS A 53 51.90 -13.15 -58.61
N CYS A 54 50.89 -12.38 -58.95
CA CYS A 54 50.01 -11.73 -57.97
C CYS A 54 49.17 -12.71 -57.15
N LYS A 55 48.91 -12.35 -55.89
CA LYS A 55 47.93 -13.03 -55.05
C LYS A 55 46.50 -12.72 -55.52
N PRO A 56 45.50 -13.57 -55.20
CA PRO A 56 44.11 -13.28 -55.51
C PRO A 56 43.70 -11.89 -55.01
N GLY A 57 42.98 -11.13 -55.84
CA GLY A 57 42.61 -9.75 -55.55
C GLY A 57 43.53 -8.69 -56.13
N TYR A 58 44.71 -9.06 -56.64
CA TYR A 58 45.72 -8.14 -57.17
C TYR A 58 46.04 -8.45 -58.64
N THR A 59 46.32 -7.41 -59.42
CA THR A 59 46.67 -7.47 -60.86
C THR A 59 47.71 -6.42 -61.23
N GLY A 60 48.20 -6.48 -62.47
CA GLY A 60 49.29 -5.64 -62.98
C GLY A 60 50.67 -6.31 -62.90
N ALA A 61 51.65 -5.74 -63.60
CA ALA A 61 52.99 -6.34 -63.71
C ALA A 61 53.69 -6.47 -62.35
N ARG A 62 53.38 -5.58 -61.42
CA ARG A 62 53.93 -5.52 -60.06
C ARG A 62 52.88 -5.72 -58.97
N CYS A 63 51.69 -6.20 -59.33
CA CYS A 63 50.54 -6.31 -58.42
C CYS A 63 50.12 -4.93 -57.86
N GLU A 64 50.25 -3.90 -58.69
CA GLU A 64 50.03 -2.50 -58.34
C GLU A 64 48.57 -2.05 -58.47
N ARG A 65 47.68 -2.92 -58.96
CA ARG A 65 46.24 -2.67 -59.13
C ARG A 65 45.43 -3.78 -58.49
N CYS A 66 44.17 -3.50 -58.18
CA CYS A 66 43.23 -4.54 -57.75
C CYS A 66 42.62 -5.26 -58.94
N SER A 67 42.41 -6.56 -58.82
CA SER A 67 41.75 -7.35 -59.86
C SER A 67 40.24 -7.08 -59.86
N TYR A 68 39.55 -7.45 -60.94
CA TYR A 68 38.09 -7.39 -61.02
C TYR A 68 37.41 -7.96 -59.76
N GLY A 69 36.43 -7.21 -59.22
CA GLY A 69 35.74 -7.54 -57.98
C GLY A 69 36.50 -7.18 -56.70
N TYR A 70 37.58 -6.39 -56.79
CA TYR A 70 38.33 -5.86 -55.66
C TYR A 70 38.61 -4.36 -55.84
N PHE A 71 38.68 -3.62 -54.74
CA PHE A 71 38.97 -2.18 -54.73
C PHE A 71 40.07 -1.83 -53.71
N GLY A 72 40.65 -0.64 -53.85
CA GLY A 72 41.70 -0.10 -53.00
C GLY A 72 43.01 0.21 -53.75
N PHE A 73 43.98 0.74 -53.00
CA PHE A 73 45.23 1.25 -53.57
C PHE A 73 46.45 0.51 -53.01
N PRO A 74 46.88 -0.61 -53.62
CA PRO A 74 47.96 -1.43 -53.07
C PRO A 74 49.34 -0.74 -53.06
N THR A 75 49.50 0.37 -53.79
CA THR A 75 50.72 1.19 -53.85
C THR A 75 50.94 2.09 -52.64
N LEU A 76 49.89 2.48 -51.90
CA LEU A 76 50.03 3.28 -50.67
C LEU A 76 50.66 2.44 -49.55
N HIS A 77 51.46 3.00 -48.63
CA HIS A 77 52.18 2.23 -47.60
C HIS A 77 51.32 1.20 -46.83
N ASN A 78 50.04 1.50 -46.59
CA ASN A 78 49.11 0.63 -45.85
C ASN A 78 48.00 0.04 -46.72
N GLY A 79 47.99 0.34 -48.02
CA GLY A 79 46.89 -0.04 -48.91
C GLY A 79 46.91 -1.52 -49.30
N VAL A 80 45.71 -2.08 -49.44
CA VAL A 80 45.44 -3.48 -49.81
C VAL A 80 44.26 -3.52 -50.76
N CYS A 81 44.14 -4.62 -51.50
CA CYS A 81 42.94 -4.88 -52.30
C CYS A 81 41.92 -5.63 -51.46
N THR A 82 40.71 -5.08 -51.38
CA THR A 82 39.60 -5.63 -50.59
C THR A 82 38.50 -6.08 -51.54
N PRO A 83 37.88 -7.26 -51.34
CA PRO A 83 36.79 -7.70 -52.22
C PRO A 83 35.60 -6.75 -52.15
N CYS A 84 34.99 -6.47 -53.30
CA CYS A 84 33.84 -5.60 -53.43
C CYS A 84 32.63 -6.13 -52.64
N ASN A 85 32.41 -7.45 -52.66
CA ASN A 85 31.27 -8.13 -52.04
C ASN A 85 29.91 -7.55 -52.47
N CYS A 86 29.77 -7.17 -53.75
CA CYS A 86 28.52 -6.67 -54.29
C CYS A 86 27.41 -7.72 -54.15
N ASN A 87 26.23 -7.31 -53.69
CA ASN A 87 25.10 -8.20 -53.52
C ASN A 87 24.56 -8.59 -54.90
N PRO A 88 24.54 -9.87 -55.28
CA PRO A 88 24.14 -10.29 -56.63
C PRO A 88 22.66 -9.97 -56.94
N ALA A 89 21.81 -9.83 -55.93
CA ALA A 89 20.42 -9.43 -56.10
C ALA A 89 20.26 -7.92 -56.35
N GLY A 90 21.09 -7.10 -55.68
CA GLY A 90 21.00 -5.64 -55.71
C GLY A 90 21.99 -4.95 -56.64
N SER A 91 23.00 -5.64 -57.14
CA SER A 91 24.04 -5.08 -58.02
C SER A 91 23.89 -5.52 -59.47
N ALA A 92 24.34 -4.68 -60.39
CA ALA A 92 24.38 -4.97 -61.82
C ALA A 92 25.56 -5.88 -62.19
N SER A 93 26.65 -5.81 -61.44
CA SER A 93 27.86 -6.62 -61.60
C SER A 93 28.57 -6.80 -60.26
N ASP A 94 29.57 -7.69 -60.22
CA ASP A 94 30.48 -7.87 -59.09
C ASP A 94 31.60 -6.81 -59.04
N GLU A 95 31.62 -5.89 -60.02
CA GLU A 95 32.56 -4.79 -60.10
C GLU A 95 32.10 -3.61 -59.23
N CYS A 96 33.05 -3.01 -58.53
CA CYS A 96 32.83 -1.82 -57.74
C CYS A 96 33.86 -0.75 -58.06
N ASP A 97 33.55 0.48 -57.71
CA ASP A 97 34.46 1.62 -57.85
C ASP A 97 35.81 1.34 -57.17
N GLU A 98 36.91 1.58 -57.90
CA GLU A 98 38.26 1.18 -57.47
C GLU A 98 38.73 1.92 -56.21
N GLU A 99 38.19 3.11 -55.93
CA GLU A 99 38.59 3.93 -54.79
C GLU A 99 37.70 3.73 -53.56
N THR A 100 36.38 3.80 -53.78
CA THR A 100 35.36 3.80 -52.71
C THR A 100 34.82 2.41 -52.40
N GLY A 101 34.97 1.47 -53.35
CA GLY A 101 34.36 0.15 -53.28
C GLY A 101 32.85 0.15 -53.45
N GLN A 102 32.26 1.23 -53.96
CA GLN A 102 30.82 1.33 -54.22
C GLN A 102 30.44 0.46 -55.41
N CYS A 103 29.52 -0.49 -55.18
CA CYS A 103 28.98 -1.34 -56.22
C CYS A 103 27.95 -0.61 -57.08
N ASN A 104 27.79 -1.06 -58.32
CA ASN A 104 26.79 -0.54 -59.25
C ASN A 104 25.39 -1.06 -58.88
N CYS A 105 24.64 -0.31 -58.06
CA CYS A 105 23.33 -0.74 -57.58
C CYS A 105 22.25 -0.64 -58.67
N ARG A 106 21.40 -1.67 -58.72
CA ARG A 106 20.18 -1.67 -59.53
C ARG A 106 19.18 -0.65 -58.96
N PRO A 107 18.24 -0.14 -59.78
CA PRO A 107 17.17 0.71 -59.29
C PRO A 107 16.43 0.05 -58.11
N GLY A 108 16.28 0.79 -57.01
CA GLY A 108 15.64 0.30 -55.78
C GLY A 108 16.59 -0.34 -54.77
N SER A 109 17.88 -0.49 -55.08
CA SER A 109 18.91 -1.01 -54.17
C SER A 109 19.88 0.10 -53.73
N THR A 110 20.41 0.00 -52.51
CA THR A 110 21.31 0.98 -51.86
C THR A 110 22.32 0.32 -50.93
N GLY A 111 23.26 1.11 -50.40
CA GLY A 111 24.41 0.67 -49.61
C GLY A 111 25.65 0.45 -50.48
N ARG A 112 26.83 0.36 -49.83
CA ARG A 112 28.11 0.17 -50.52
C ARG A 112 28.12 -1.08 -51.41
N ASP A 113 27.53 -2.15 -50.90
CA ASP A 113 27.41 -3.46 -51.56
C ASP A 113 26.04 -3.69 -52.20
N CYS A 114 25.15 -2.68 -52.24
CA CYS A 114 23.78 -2.81 -52.75
C CYS A 114 22.93 -3.86 -52.01
N SER A 115 23.24 -4.16 -50.74
CA SER A 115 22.52 -5.19 -49.96
C SER A 115 21.20 -4.72 -49.34
N GLN A 116 20.86 -3.43 -49.49
CA GLN A 116 19.68 -2.83 -48.88
C GLN A 116 18.71 -2.33 -49.96
N CYS A 117 17.41 -2.34 -49.68
CA CYS A 117 16.43 -1.69 -50.52
C CYS A 117 16.34 -0.20 -50.18
N THR A 118 16.10 0.67 -51.17
CA THR A 118 15.99 2.12 -50.96
C THR A 118 14.74 2.51 -50.17
N ALA A 119 13.67 1.72 -50.29
CA ALA A 119 12.42 1.97 -49.61
C ALA A 119 12.34 1.17 -48.30
N GLU A 120 11.78 1.79 -47.27
CA GLU A 120 11.51 1.10 -46.01
C GLU A 120 10.53 -0.06 -46.21
N ARG A 121 10.63 -1.09 -45.36
CA ARG A 121 9.81 -2.31 -45.44
C ARG A 121 9.86 -3.01 -46.80
N HIS A 122 11.00 -2.97 -47.47
CA HIS A 122 11.26 -3.76 -48.67
C HIS A 122 12.37 -4.77 -48.43
N VAL A 123 12.23 -5.95 -49.03
CA VAL A 123 13.23 -7.03 -48.96
C VAL A 123 13.50 -7.59 -50.34
N PHE A 124 14.67 -8.20 -50.53
CA PHE A 124 14.99 -8.88 -51.77
C PHE A 124 14.20 -10.18 -51.91
N ILE A 125 13.34 -10.25 -52.92
CA ILE A 125 12.75 -11.49 -53.41
C ILE A 125 13.33 -11.74 -54.80
N GLY A 126 14.39 -12.56 -54.85
CA GLY A 126 15.23 -12.64 -56.05
C GLY A 126 15.95 -11.31 -56.31
N PRO A 127 16.07 -10.84 -57.57
CA PRO A 127 16.77 -9.60 -57.92
C PRO A 127 15.88 -8.34 -57.78
N VAL A 128 14.76 -8.43 -57.05
CA VAL A 128 13.76 -7.36 -56.93
C VAL A 128 13.55 -7.01 -55.46
N CYS A 129 13.62 -5.72 -55.14
CA CYS A 129 13.16 -5.17 -53.88
C CYS A 129 11.62 -5.15 -53.87
N ALA A 130 11.02 -6.11 -53.16
CA ALA A 130 9.58 -6.23 -53.03
C ALA A 130 9.11 -5.58 -51.72
N SER A 131 7.98 -4.88 -51.78
CA SER A 131 7.33 -4.29 -50.61
C SER A 131 6.72 -5.37 -49.73
N CYS A 132 6.96 -5.28 -48.42
CA CYS A 132 6.30 -6.11 -47.41
C CYS A 132 4.97 -5.49 -46.91
N ASN A 133 4.54 -4.35 -47.48
CA ASN A 133 3.25 -3.73 -47.15
C ASN A 133 2.10 -4.40 -47.93
N ASP A 134 1.94 -5.70 -47.76
CA ASP A 134 0.73 -6.40 -48.19
C ASP A 134 -0.29 -6.50 -47.06
N ASN A 135 -1.46 -7.08 -47.34
CA ASN A 135 -2.58 -7.14 -46.41
C ASN A 135 -2.37 -8.10 -45.22
N CYS A 136 -1.25 -8.82 -45.16
CA CYS A 136 -0.92 -9.76 -44.07
C CYS A 136 0.35 -9.33 -43.34
N THR A 137 1.45 -9.20 -44.06
CA THR A 137 2.75 -8.82 -43.53
C THR A 137 2.79 -7.34 -43.13
N GLY A 138 2.08 -6.45 -43.83
CA GLY A 138 1.99 -5.04 -43.47
C GLY A 138 1.36 -4.83 -42.09
N ILE A 139 0.21 -5.49 -41.85
CA ILE A 139 -0.50 -5.43 -40.56
C ILE A 139 0.38 -5.95 -39.42
N LEU A 140 1.05 -7.10 -39.62
CA LEU A 140 1.94 -7.66 -38.62
C LEU A 140 3.10 -6.70 -38.28
N LEU A 141 3.69 -6.05 -39.30
CA LEU A 141 4.78 -5.10 -39.10
C LEU A 141 4.31 -3.82 -38.39
N ASP A 142 3.08 -3.38 -38.62
CA ASP A 142 2.47 -2.26 -37.89
C ASP A 142 2.26 -2.60 -36.41
N ASP A 143 1.68 -3.77 -36.13
CA ASP A 143 1.47 -4.25 -34.76
C ASP A 143 2.81 -4.41 -34.03
N LEU A 144 3.81 -5.00 -34.69
CA LEU A 144 5.16 -5.13 -34.12
C LEU A 144 5.82 -3.78 -33.84
N ALA A 145 5.63 -2.78 -34.70
CA ALA A 145 6.15 -1.43 -34.47
C ALA A 145 5.48 -0.78 -33.25
N VAL A 146 4.16 -0.91 -33.10
CA VAL A 146 3.42 -0.43 -31.93
C VAL A 146 3.89 -1.13 -30.66
N ILE A 147 4.02 -2.47 -30.69
CA ILE A 147 4.48 -3.24 -29.53
C ILE A 147 5.92 -2.86 -29.16
N SER A 148 6.81 -2.71 -30.14
CA SER A 148 8.19 -2.29 -29.91
C SER A 148 8.27 -0.91 -29.27
N GLN A 149 7.46 0.04 -29.75
CA GLN A 149 7.39 1.39 -29.18
C GLN A 149 6.82 1.38 -27.75
N ASN A 150 5.74 0.64 -27.52
CA ASN A 150 5.15 0.50 -26.19
C ASN A 150 6.12 -0.16 -25.22
N LEU A 151 6.84 -1.19 -25.66
CA LEU A 151 7.87 -1.84 -24.87
C LEU A 151 8.98 -0.85 -24.55
N SER A 152 9.52 -0.12 -25.53
CA SER A 152 10.57 0.88 -25.31
C SER A 152 10.17 1.98 -24.33
N LEU A 153 8.94 2.50 -24.44
CA LEU A 153 8.41 3.52 -23.52
C LEU A 153 8.23 2.91 -22.13
N GLY A 154 7.60 1.74 -22.08
CA GLY A 154 7.29 1.01 -20.86
C GLY A 154 8.52 0.54 -20.10
N THR A 155 9.61 0.18 -20.76
CA THR A 155 10.84 -0.36 -20.14
C THR A 155 12.00 0.63 -20.11
N SER A 156 11.76 1.90 -20.48
CA SER A 156 12.77 2.97 -20.43
C SER A 156 13.47 3.07 -19.06
N HIS A 157 12.74 2.75 -18.00
CA HIS A 157 13.20 2.73 -16.62
C HIS A 157 14.16 1.55 -16.32
N ILE A 158 13.99 0.40 -16.97
CA ILE A 158 14.90 -0.76 -16.83
C ILE A 158 16.26 -0.44 -17.45
N ALA A 159 16.27 0.21 -18.63
CA ALA A 159 17.51 0.57 -19.33
C ALA A 159 18.36 1.60 -18.55
N SER A 160 17.73 2.40 -17.68
CA SER A 160 18.42 3.35 -16.79
C SER A 160 18.74 2.77 -15.41
N GLY A 161 18.46 1.48 -15.17
CA GLY A 161 18.68 0.82 -13.87
C GLY A 161 17.71 1.25 -12.77
N TYR A 162 16.65 1.97 -13.12
CA TYR A 162 15.65 2.50 -12.18
C TYR A 162 14.34 1.74 -12.35
N ILE A 163 14.04 0.79 -11.47
CA ILE A 163 12.68 0.23 -11.39
C ILE A 163 11.87 1.21 -10.53
N PRO A 164 10.90 1.96 -11.10
CA PRO A 164 10.11 2.87 -10.30
C PRO A 164 9.32 2.04 -9.29
N PRO A 165 9.36 2.42 -8.00
CA PRO A 165 8.42 1.90 -7.03
C PRO A 165 6.98 2.05 -7.55
N PRO A 166 6.05 1.19 -7.16
CA PRO A 166 4.64 1.32 -7.49
C PRO A 166 4.09 2.52 -6.70
N TRP A 167 4.44 3.74 -7.12
CA TRP A 167 4.21 4.97 -6.38
C TRP A 167 2.72 5.22 -6.16
N ILE A 168 1.86 4.75 -7.05
CA ILE A 168 0.41 4.85 -6.89
C ILE A 168 -0.05 3.98 -5.70
N GLU A 169 0.43 2.74 -5.63
CA GLU A 169 0.14 1.81 -4.54
C GLU A 169 0.80 2.27 -3.23
N LEU A 170 2.02 2.77 -3.28
CA LEU A 170 2.74 3.29 -2.11
C LEU A 170 2.15 4.61 -1.60
N THR A 171 1.68 5.49 -2.47
CA THR A 171 0.99 6.72 -2.05
C THR A 171 -0.36 6.41 -1.43
N TYR A 172 -1.11 5.44 -1.98
CA TYR A 172 -2.33 4.92 -1.39
C TYR A 172 -2.09 4.27 -0.01
N ILE A 173 -1.04 3.47 0.12
CA ILE A 173 -0.63 2.88 1.41
C ILE A 173 -0.22 3.99 2.38
N ASN A 174 0.54 4.99 1.95
CA ASN A 174 0.99 6.09 2.81
C ASN A 174 -0.18 6.97 3.30
N SER A 175 -1.15 7.29 2.44
CA SER A 175 -2.34 8.04 2.84
C SER A 175 -3.18 7.24 3.84
N ASN A 176 -3.45 5.96 3.55
CA ASN A 176 -4.20 5.10 4.46
C ASN A 176 -3.47 4.85 5.79
N ALA A 177 -2.14 4.71 5.74
CA ALA A 177 -1.32 4.55 6.93
C ALA A 177 -1.37 5.81 7.81
N THR A 178 -1.34 7.00 7.21
CA THR A 178 -1.42 8.27 7.96
C THR A 178 -2.73 8.39 8.73
N ASP A 179 -3.86 8.05 8.11
CA ASP A 179 -5.17 8.04 8.79
C ASP A 179 -5.22 6.98 9.90
N LEU A 180 -4.67 5.80 9.65
CA LEU A 180 -4.57 4.74 10.65
C LEU A 180 -3.69 5.16 11.83
N PHE A 181 -2.56 5.82 11.60
CA PHE A 181 -1.67 6.33 12.65
C PHE A 181 -2.33 7.42 13.51
N ASN A 182 -3.17 8.26 12.89
CA ASN A 182 -3.98 9.23 13.62
C ASN A 182 -5.01 8.55 14.53
N GLU A 183 -5.67 7.49 14.06
CA GLU A 183 -6.56 6.68 14.91
C GLU A 183 -5.80 5.99 16.06
N ILE A 184 -4.64 5.39 15.77
CA ILE A 184 -3.79 4.75 16.77
C ILE A 184 -3.37 5.77 17.85
N THR A 185 -3.00 6.98 17.46
CA THR A 185 -2.65 8.06 18.40
C THR A 185 -3.82 8.43 19.31
N ARG A 186 -5.03 8.60 18.77
CA ARG A 186 -6.24 8.86 19.56
C ARG A 186 -6.54 7.72 20.54
N LEU A 187 -6.36 6.48 20.10
CA LEU A 187 -6.56 5.29 20.93
C LEU A 187 -5.50 5.16 22.02
N ASN A 188 -4.26 5.56 21.76
CA ASN A 188 -3.20 5.61 22.76
C ASN A 188 -3.53 6.60 23.88
N ILE A 189 -4.04 7.77 23.52
CA ILE A 189 -4.51 8.78 24.49
C ILE A 189 -5.66 8.21 25.34
N LEU A 190 -6.64 7.56 24.72
CA LEU A 190 -7.76 6.91 25.42
C LEU A 190 -7.29 5.79 26.35
N ARG A 191 -6.38 4.93 25.89
CA ARG A 191 -5.79 3.84 26.67
C ARG A 191 -5.03 4.37 27.88
N ASN A 192 -4.23 5.41 27.71
CA ASN A 192 -3.47 6.01 28.81
C ASN A 192 -4.42 6.64 29.85
N ARG A 193 -5.48 7.32 29.39
CA ARG A 193 -6.55 7.79 30.27
C ARG A 193 -7.23 6.66 31.04
N MET A 194 -7.49 5.52 30.39
CA MET A 194 -8.09 4.36 31.05
C MET A 194 -7.17 3.62 32.03
N GLN A 195 -5.86 3.64 31.81
CA GLN A 195 -4.89 3.03 32.74
C GLN A 195 -4.89 3.72 34.10
N ASN A 196 -5.18 5.02 34.12
CA ASN A 196 -5.24 5.83 35.34
C ASN A 196 -6.56 5.72 36.10
N ILE A 197 -7.53 4.93 35.62
CA ILE A 197 -8.82 4.74 36.30
C ILE A 197 -8.67 3.60 37.33
N PRO A 198 -9.02 3.81 38.61
CA PRO A 198 -9.00 2.76 39.63
C PRO A 198 -10.18 1.80 39.45
N TRP A 199 -10.06 0.88 38.49
CA TRP A 199 -11.14 -0.01 38.06
C TRP A 199 -11.69 -0.92 39.16
N LEU A 200 -10.87 -1.27 40.16
CA LEU A 200 -11.31 -2.08 41.28
C LEU A 200 -12.33 -1.30 42.14
N GLU A 201 -12.01 -0.06 42.49
CA GLU A 201 -12.87 0.84 43.26
C GLU A 201 -14.15 1.14 42.48
N TYR A 202 -14.03 1.38 41.18
CA TYR A 202 -15.17 1.58 40.29
C TYR A 202 -16.13 0.39 40.25
N ARG A 203 -15.60 -0.85 40.16
CA ARG A 203 -16.42 -2.06 40.13
C ARG A 203 -17.12 -2.30 41.47
N ILE A 204 -16.43 -2.02 42.58
CA ILE A 204 -17.03 -2.07 43.92
C ILE A 204 -18.16 -1.05 44.01
N MET A 205 -17.95 0.17 43.50
CA MET A 205 -18.97 1.22 43.48
C MET A 205 -20.18 0.82 42.64
N HIS A 206 -19.98 0.25 41.44
CA HIS A 206 -21.08 -0.26 40.61
C HIS A 206 -21.89 -1.34 41.35
N ASP A 207 -21.23 -2.37 41.89
CA ASP A 207 -21.90 -3.47 42.59
C ASP A 207 -22.66 -2.96 43.82
N GLN A 208 -22.09 -1.99 44.54
CA GLN A 208 -22.77 -1.32 45.66
C GLN A 208 -23.97 -0.51 45.19
N SER A 209 -23.85 0.30 44.14
CA SER A 209 -24.94 1.09 43.58
C SER A 209 -26.08 0.21 43.07
N GLU A 210 -25.77 -0.91 42.41
CA GLU A 210 -26.77 -1.85 41.91
C GLU A 210 -27.49 -2.59 43.05
N LYS A 211 -26.75 -3.05 44.08
CA LYS A 211 -27.35 -3.63 45.29
C LYS A 211 -28.23 -2.62 46.03
N LEU A 212 -27.78 -1.37 46.10
CA LEU A 212 -28.52 -0.29 46.73
C LEU A 212 -29.81 0.00 45.93
N LEU A 213 -29.74 0.10 44.60
CA LEU A 213 -30.90 0.28 43.73
C LEU A 213 -31.90 -0.87 43.84
N ASN A 214 -31.43 -2.12 43.89
CA ASN A 214 -32.30 -3.30 44.10
C ASN A 214 -32.97 -3.26 45.48
N SER A 215 -32.27 -2.84 46.52
CA SER A 215 -32.86 -2.64 47.85
C SER A 215 -33.87 -1.49 47.84
N PHE A 216 -33.61 -0.41 47.10
CA PHE A 216 -34.50 0.74 47.02
C PHE A 216 -35.74 0.46 46.18
N THR A 217 -35.64 -0.31 45.10
CA THR A 217 -36.81 -0.75 44.32
C THR A 217 -37.69 -1.68 45.14
N ASP A 218 -37.12 -2.53 46.01
CA ASP A 218 -37.88 -3.29 47.00
C ASP A 218 -38.55 -2.39 48.06
N VAL A 219 -37.83 -1.40 48.60
CA VAL A 219 -38.42 -0.41 49.54
C VAL A 219 -39.50 0.44 48.85
N GLY A 220 -39.28 0.86 47.61
CA GLY A 220 -40.24 1.57 46.77
C GLY A 220 -41.47 0.72 46.48
N GLY A 221 -41.29 -0.56 46.15
CA GLY A 221 -42.38 -1.52 46.02
C GLY A 221 -43.20 -1.64 47.31
N ARG A 222 -42.53 -1.76 48.46
CA ARG A 222 -43.20 -1.73 49.78
C ARG A 222 -43.89 -0.40 50.05
N ALA A 223 -43.31 0.73 49.65
CA ALA A 223 -43.92 2.05 49.75
C ALA A 223 -45.18 2.16 48.87
N TRP A 224 -45.17 1.59 47.66
CA TRP A 224 -46.32 1.48 46.78
C TRP A 224 -47.44 0.62 47.37
N GLU A 225 -47.13 -0.42 48.15
CA GLU A 225 -48.12 -1.18 48.92
C GLU A 225 -48.64 -0.42 50.15
N LEU A 226 -47.79 0.41 50.77
CA LEU A 226 -48.12 1.24 51.93
C LEU A 226 -48.94 2.47 51.54
N LYS A 227 -48.77 3.02 50.34
CA LYS A 227 -49.50 4.19 49.83
C LYS A 227 -51.04 4.01 49.87
N PRO A 228 -51.64 2.96 49.29
CA PRO A 228 -53.09 2.74 49.38
C PRO A 228 -53.53 2.48 50.82
N LYS A 229 -52.70 1.82 51.66
CA LYS A 229 -53.00 1.62 53.09
C LYS A 229 -52.97 2.94 53.87
N ALA A 230 -52.07 3.85 53.53
CA ALA A 230 -51.97 5.18 54.14
C ALA A 230 -53.10 6.10 53.67
N GLU A 231 -53.50 6.01 52.39
CA GLU A 231 -54.69 6.68 51.87
C GLU A 231 -55.97 6.17 52.53
N ASP A 232 -56.10 4.85 52.69
CA ASP A 232 -57.21 4.24 53.41
C ASP A 232 -57.20 4.66 54.89
N PHE A 233 -56.04 4.66 55.54
CA PHE A 233 -55.88 5.16 56.91
C PHE A 233 -56.22 6.65 57.03
N LYS A 234 -55.87 7.48 56.04
CA LYS A 234 -56.25 8.90 55.96
C LYS A 234 -57.76 9.05 55.83
N ASN A 235 -58.41 8.24 54.99
CA ASN A 235 -59.87 8.21 54.85
C ASN A 235 -60.56 7.76 56.15
N ASN A 236 -59.99 6.77 56.84
CA ASN A 236 -60.45 6.29 58.14
C ASN A 236 -60.27 7.36 59.23
N ILE A 237 -59.13 8.06 59.25
CA ILE A 237 -58.89 9.22 60.13
C ILE A 237 -59.89 10.34 59.86
N PHE A 238 -60.16 10.64 58.58
CA PHE A 238 -61.14 11.65 58.21
C PHE A 238 -62.54 11.26 58.69
N SER A 239 -62.93 10.01 58.48
CA SER A 239 -64.21 9.46 58.95
C SER A 239 -64.31 9.52 60.47
N ALA A 240 -63.27 9.07 61.19
CA ALA A 240 -63.19 9.16 62.65
C ALA A 240 -63.20 10.62 63.14
N HIS A 241 -62.58 11.55 62.42
CA HIS A 241 -62.62 12.97 62.75
C HIS A 241 -64.04 13.54 62.63
N VAL A 242 -64.77 13.16 61.57
CA VAL A 242 -66.18 13.52 61.39
C VAL A 242 -67.04 12.93 62.51
N GLU A 243 -66.84 11.65 62.87
CA GLU A 243 -67.56 11.00 63.97
C GLU A 243 -67.27 11.65 65.33
N VAL A 244 -65.99 11.90 65.64
CA VAL A 244 -65.58 12.59 66.87
C VAL A 244 -66.18 13.98 66.95
N LYS A 245 -66.23 14.71 65.83
CA LYS A 245 -66.87 16.02 65.76
C LYS A 245 -68.38 15.91 66.02
N ASN A 246 -69.06 14.97 65.37
CA ASN A 246 -70.49 14.74 65.59
C ASN A 246 -70.79 14.36 67.05
N LEU A 247 -69.97 13.48 67.65
CA LEU A 247 -70.09 13.09 69.07
C LEU A 247 -69.85 14.28 70.00
N LYS A 248 -68.87 15.13 69.67
CA LYS A 248 -68.58 16.36 70.41
C LYS A 248 -69.79 17.30 70.38
N ASP A 249 -70.36 17.55 69.20
CA ASP A 249 -71.52 18.44 69.02
C ASP A 249 -72.75 17.89 69.76
N LEU A 250 -72.98 16.56 69.71
CA LEU A 250 -74.02 15.88 70.48
C LEU A 250 -73.80 16.00 72.00
N LEU A 251 -72.57 15.79 72.47
CA LEU A 251 -72.21 15.93 73.88
C LEU A 251 -72.37 17.38 74.36
N GLU A 252 -72.00 18.38 73.55
CA GLU A 252 -72.21 19.79 73.86
C GLU A 252 -73.72 20.12 73.94
N ALA A 253 -74.54 19.57 73.05
CA ALA A 253 -75.99 19.71 73.08
C ALA A 253 -76.63 19.06 74.32
N ILE A 254 -76.30 17.79 74.62
CA ILE A 254 -76.78 17.08 75.81
C ILE A 254 -76.32 17.79 77.09
N THR A 255 -75.05 18.21 77.14
CA THR A 255 -74.51 18.96 78.28
C THR A 255 -75.30 20.25 78.49
N SER A 256 -75.60 20.98 77.42
CA SER A 256 -76.40 22.20 77.48
C SER A 256 -77.84 21.95 77.98
N GLN A 257 -78.49 20.89 77.50
CA GLN A 257 -79.81 20.47 77.97
C GLN A 257 -79.79 20.04 79.45
N LEU A 258 -78.80 19.25 79.86
CA LEU A 258 -78.65 18.81 81.25
C LEU A 258 -78.34 19.96 82.22
N VAL A 259 -77.62 20.98 81.77
CA VAL A 259 -77.45 22.23 82.54
C VAL A 259 -78.80 22.90 82.76
N GLN A 260 -79.65 22.99 81.73
CA GLN A 260 -81.00 23.60 81.85
C GLN A 260 -81.96 22.79 82.76
N TYR A 261 -81.92 21.46 82.70
CA TYR A 261 -82.73 20.60 83.59
C TYR A 261 -82.23 20.56 85.04
N GLY A 262 -80.97 20.91 85.28
CA GLY A 262 -80.30 20.82 86.57
C GLY A 262 -80.75 21.83 87.62
N ASP A 263 -81.71 22.71 87.33
CA ASP A 263 -82.20 23.71 88.28
C ASP A 263 -83.27 23.16 89.25
N ASP A 264 -84.12 22.21 88.84
CA ASP A 264 -85.23 21.72 89.67
C ASP A 264 -85.02 20.30 90.27
N ILE A 265 -84.71 20.27 91.58
CA ILE A 265 -85.00 19.28 92.65
C ILE A 265 -84.65 17.77 92.46
N LYS A 266 -84.28 17.21 91.29
CA LYS A 266 -83.82 15.79 91.16
C LYS A 266 -82.35 15.68 90.68
N LYS A 267 -81.37 15.91 91.58
CA LYS A 267 -79.99 16.30 91.22
C LYS A 267 -78.84 15.28 91.37
N ILE A 268 -79.02 14.07 91.91
CA ILE A 268 -77.85 13.26 92.34
C ILE A 268 -77.12 12.52 91.18
N GLY A 269 -77.77 12.27 90.02
CA GLY A 269 -77.13 11.61 88.87
C GLY A 269 -76.50 12.53 87.81
N ILE A 270 -77.07 13.73 87.60
CA ILE A 270 -76.75 14.60 86.46
C ILE A 270 -75.36 15.24 86.59
N LYS A 271 -74.96 15.66 87.79
CA LYS A 271 -73.66 16.32 88.03
C LYS A 271 -72.46 15.41 87.73
N LYS A 272 -72.59 14.10 87.99
CA LYS A 272 -71.55 13.10 87.69
C LYS A 272 -71.42 12.89 86.17
N ALA A 273 -72.55 12.71 85.47
CA ALA A 273 -72.58 12.59 84.02
C ALA A 273 -71.99 13.83 83.32
N LEU A 274 -72.28 15.04 83.84
CA LEU A 274 -71.75 16.29 83.28
C LEU A 274 -70.22 16.41 83.45
N LYS A 275 -69.68 15.90 84.56
CA LYS A 275 -68.23 15.86 84.80
C LYS A 275 -67.55 14.87 83.85
N GLU A 276 -68.13 13.69 83.66
CA GLU A 276 -67.63 12.67 82.72
C GLU A 276 -67.67 13.19 81.27
N ALA A 277 -68.78 13.79 80.83
CA ALA A 277 -68.92 14.40 79.51
C ALA A 277 -67.86 15.48 79.24
N ARG A 278 -67.61 16.39 80.19
CA ARG A 278 -66.55 17.41 80.08
C ARG A 278 -65.15 16.80 79.99
N THR A 279 -64.92 15.70 80.68
CA THR A 279 -63.62 15.00 80.67
C THR A 279 -63.37 14.39 79.30
N ILE A 280 -64.38 13.74 78.72
CA ILE A 280 -64.33 13.16 77.37
C ILE A 280 -64.12 14.27 76.32
N LEU A 281 -64.85 15.39 76.43
CA LEU A 281 -64.72 16.52 75.49
C LEU A 281 -63.29 17.09 75.47
N ASN A 282 -62.66 17.21 76.63
CA ASN A 282 -61.30 17.72 76.75
C ASN A 282 -60.27 16.75 76.17
N TYR A 283 -60.48 15.44 76.34
CA TYR A 283 -59.65 14.42 75.72
C TYR A 283 -59.73 14.50 74.18
N LEU A 284 -60.93 14.60 73.61
CA LEU A 284 -61.13 14.70 72.16
C LEU A 284 -60.49 15.96 71.56
N LYS A 285 -60.48 17.08 72.30
CA LYS A 285 -59.79 18.31 71.90
C LYS A 285 -58.25 18.17 71.80
N SER A 286 -57.66 17.17 72.46
CA SER A 286 -56.20 17.00 72.52
C SER A 286 -55.60 16.21 71.34
N ILE A 287 -56.41 15.58 70.49
CA ILE A 287 -55.94 14.67 69.44
C ILE A 287 -55.66 15.45 68.14
N ASN A 288 -54.39 15.49 67.69
CA ASN A 288 -53.96 16.17 66.45
C ASN A 288 -53.54 15.15 65.36
N LEU A 289 -54.48 14.83 64.46
CA LEU A 289 -54.29 13.85 63.38
C LEU A 289 -53.59 14.43 62.14
N THR A 290 -53.67 15.75 61.95
CA THR A 290 -53.07 16.46 60.81
C THR A 290 -51.55 16.37 60.81
N HIS A 291 -50.93 16.54 61.99
CA HIS A 291 -49.48 16.47 62.13
C HIS A 291 -48.91 15.08 61.79
N LYS A 292 -49.61 14.01 62.16
CA LYS A 292 -49.16 12.63 61.85
C LYS A 292 -49.19 12.33 60.36
N THR A 293 -50.19 12.84 59.64
CA THR A 293 -50.33 12.66 58.19
C THR A 293 -49.19 13.34 57.42
N LEU A 294 -48.82 14.57 57.82
CA LEU A 294 -47.70 15.31 57.23
C LEU A 294 -46.35 14.60 57.42
N LYS A 295 -46.16 13.90 58.55
CA LYS A 295 -44.91 13.17 58.82
C LYS A 295 -44.74 11.94 57.92
N CYS A 296 -45.84 11.26 57.56
CA CYS A 296 -45.79 10.12 56.65
C CYS A 296 -45.50 10.54 55.20
N GLN A 297 -46.10 11.64 54.73
CA GLN A 297 -45.89 12.14 53.36
C GLN A 297 -44.41 12.48 53.11
N ARG A 298 -43.79 13.19 54.05
CA ARG A 298 -42.38 13.62 53.94
C ARG A 298 -41.38 12.48 53.73
N VAL A 299 -41.62 11.34 54.38
CA VAL A 299 -40.74 10.17 54.27
C VAL A 299 -40.82 9.51 52.89
N VAL A 300 -41.98 9.60 52.22
CA VAL A 300 -42.16 9.07 50.87
C VAL A 300 -41.45 9.97 49.87
N ASP A 301 -41.66 11.29 49.97
CA ASP A 301 -41.05 12.27 49.07
C ASP A 301 -39.51 12.21 49.14
N GLU A 302 -38.92 12.12 50.35
CA GLU A 302 -37.46 11.98 50.53
C GLU A 302 -36.88 10.68 49.95
N ALA A 303 -37.67 9.61 49.88
CA ALA A 303 -37.24 8.33 49.31
C ALA A 303 -37.24 8.35 47.78
N GLU A 304 -38.20 9.06 47.16
CA GLU A 304 -38.28 9.21 45.70
C GLU A 304 -37.09 10.02 45.14
N ASP A 305 -36.78 11.18 45.76
CA ASP A 305 -35.65 12.03 45.34
C ASP A 305 -34.30 11.29 45.36
N TYR A 306 -34.09 10.40 46.33
CA TYR A 306 -32.84 9.66 46.49
C TYR A 306 -32.69 8.52 45.46
N ILE A 307 -33.81 7.92 45.03
CA ILE A 307 -33.84 6.90 43.97
C ILE A 307 -33.45 7.53 42.63
N GLU A 308 -34.01 8.69 42.29
CA GLU A 308 -33.66 9.40 41.05
C GLU A 308 -32.17 9.76 40.98
N TRP A 309 -31.58 10.18 42.10
CA TRP A 309 -30.15 10.49 42.16
C TRP A 309 -29.27 9.25 41.90
N LEU A 310 -29.62 8.09 42.48
CA LEU A 310 -28.87 6.84 42.31
C LEU A 310 -28.93 6.32 40.87
N ASP A 311 -30.09 6.42 40.22
CA ASP A 311 -30.29 5.99 38.82
C ASP A 311 -29.38 6.80 37.87
N GLY A 312 -29.30 8.12 38.08
CA GLY A 312 -28.39 8.99 37.33
C GLY A 312 -26.90 8.66 37.50
N GLN A 313 -26.49 8.07 38.63
CA GLN A 313 -25.10 7.61 38.80
C GLN A 313 -24.83 6.30 38.05
N LEU A 314 -25.81 5.39 37.97
CA LEU A 314 -25.68 4.12 37.26
C LEU A 314 -25.53 4.34 35.73
N ASP A 315 -26.24 5.33 35.20
CA ASP A 315 -26.18 5.72 33.79
C ASP A 315 -24.81 6.24 33.35
N LEU A 316 -24.06 6.88 34.24
CA LEU A 316 -22.70 7.37 33.96
C LEU A 316 -21.67 6.22 33.86
N ILE A 317 -21.97 5.10 34.50
CA ILE A 317 -21.07 3.96 34.69
C ILE A 317 -21.17 2.98 33.51
N GLN A 318 -22.36 2.68 33.00
CA GLN A 318 -22.51 1.72 31.90
C GLN A 318 -21.70 2.05 30.61
N PRO A 319 -21.63 3.32 30.15
CA PRO A 319 -20.84 3.69 28.96
C PRO A 319 -19.33 3.46 29.15
N LEU A 320 -18.82 3.62 30.38
CA LEU A 320 -17.40 3.51 30.69
C LEU A 320 -16.92 2.05 30.64
N GLU A 321 -17.70 1.12 31.19
CA GLU A 321 -17.47 -0.33 31.13
C GLU A 321 -17.44 -0.83 29.66
N LYS A 322 -18.40 -0.37 28.85
CA LYS A 322 -18.48 -0.68 27.41
C LYS A 322 -17.29 -0.12 26.64
N THR A 323 -16.86 1.10 26.98
CA THR A 323 -15.70 1.77 26.38
C THR A 323 -14.41 1.01 26.71
N LYS A 324 -14.25 0.53 27.96
CA LYS A 324 -13.10 -0.28 28.35
C LYS A 324 -12.92 -1.54 27.50
N LYS A 325 -13.98 -2.34 27.39
CA LYS A 325 -13.97 -3.57 26.56
C LYS A 325 -13.71 -3.30 25.08
N ARG A 326 -14.07 -2.11 24.59
CA ARG A 326 -13.79 -1.70 23.20
C ARG A 326 -12.32 -1.34 23.02
N VAL A 327 -11.73 -0.60 23.96
CA VAL A 327 -10.31 -0.23 23.93
C VAL A 327 -9.41 -1.47 24.03
N GLU A 328 -9.75 -2.45 24.87
CA GLU A 328 -9.00 -3.72 24.98
C GLU A 328 -8.98 -4.51 23.65
N ARG A 329 -10.13 -4.63 22.97
CA ARG A 329 -10.25 -5.28 21.65
C ARG A 329 -9.51 -4.55 20.54
N ILE A 330 -9.48 -3.23 20.58
CA ILE A 330 -8.78 -2.44 19.57
C ILE A 330 -7.27 -2.50 19.80
N THR A 331 -6.81 -2.50 21.06
CA THR A 331 -5.40 -2.63 21.41
C THR A 331 -4.80 -3.93 20.88
N THR A 332 -5.55 -5.04 20.97
CA THR A 332 -5.14 -6.34 20.39
C THR A 332 -4.99 -6.25 18.88
N LYS A 333 -5.95 -5.65 18.17
CA LYS A 333 -5.85 -5.46 16.71
C LYS A 333 -4.69 -4.57 16.27
N ILE A 334 -4.37 -3.53 17.03
CA ILE A 334 -3.22 -2.66 16.74
C ILE A 334 -1.92 -3.47 16.83
N ASN A 335 -1.76 -4.31 17.86
CA ASN A 335 -0.57 -5.15 18.00
C ASN A 335 -0.44 -6.13 16.84
N ASP A 336 -1.54 -6.73 16.37
CA ASP A 336 -1.53 -7.59 15.19
C ASP A 336 -1.10 -6.82 13.93
N MET A 337 -1.61 -5.60 13.74
CA MET A 337 -1.26 -4.75 12.61
C MET A 337 0.21 -4.33 12.64
N SER A 338 0.73 -3.95 13.81
CA SER A 338 2.15 -3.61 14.00
C SER A 338 3.05 -4.76 13.59
N ARG A 339 2.71 -6.00 13.96
CA ARG A 339 3.49 -7.19 13.55
C ARG A 339 3.49 -7.37 12.03
N VAL A 340 2.34 -7.21 11.37
CA VAL A 340 2.24 -7.30 9.90
C VAL A 340 3.09 -6.22 9.22
N VAL A 341 3.13 -5.02 9.77
CA VAL A 341 3.97 -3.93 9.25
C VAL A 341 5.45 -4.26 9.43
N GLU A 342 5.87 -4.76 10.59
CA GLU A 342 7.25 -5.19 10.86
C GLU A 342 7.69 -6.31 9.90
N ASP A 343 6.88 -7.36 9.72
CA ASP A 343 7.15 -8.47 8.79
C ASP A 343 7.31 -7.96 7.33
N ASN A 344 6.47 -7.02 6.92
CA ASN A 344 6.54 -6.42 5.58
C ASN A 344 7.78 -5.52 5.42
N MET A 345 8.17 -4.76 6.44
CA MET A 345 9.39 -3.96 6.39
C MET A 345 10.62 -4.86 6.27
N GLU A 346 10.70 -5.96 7.03
CA GLU A 346 11.79 -6.93 6.92
C GLU A 346 11.89 -7.52 5.51
N THR A 347 10.73 -7.84 4.91
CA THR A 347 10.65 -8.32 3.53
C THR A 347 11.19 -7.28 2.52
N LEU A 348 10.82 -6.01 2.69
CA LEU A 348 11.31 -4.92 1.83
C LEU A 348 12.83 -4.70 1.98
N TYR A 349 13.35 -4.77 3.21
CA TYR A 349 14.80 -4.71 3.47
C TYR A 349 15.55 -5.85 2.77
N ASN A 350 15.01 -7.07 2.80
CA ASN A 350 15.61 -8.21 2.11
C ASN A 350 15.64 -8.05 0.59
N TYR A 351 14.59 -7.47 -0.01
CA TYR A 351 14.58 -7.15 -1.43
C TYR A 351 15.61 -6.07 -1.80
N ASP A 352 15.75 -5.02 -0.99
CA ASP A 352 16.75 -3.97 -1.21
C ASP A 352 18.18 -4.53 -1.13
N MET A 353 18.46 -5.39 -0.15
CA MET A 353 19.74 -6.10 -0.04
C MET A 353 20.03 -6.95 -1.28
N THR A 354 19.05 -7.74 -1.73
CA THR A 354 19.19 -8.59 -2.93
C THR A 354 19.44 -7.75 -4.19
N PHE A 355 18.74 -6.62 -4.32
CA PHE A 355 18.95 -5.67 -5.43
C PHE A 355 20.36 -5.10 -5.42
N ASN A 356 20.86 -4.70 -4.25
CA ASN A 356 22.22 -4.18 -4.09
C ASN A 356 23.29 -5.25 -4.38
N GLU A 357 23.06 -6.51 -4.03
CA GLU A 357 23.94 -7.62 -4.39
C GLU A 357 24.00 -7.86 -5.91
N ILE A 358 22.84 -7.85 -6.57
CA ILE A 358 22.76 -7.98 -8.03
C ILE A 358 23.50 -6.81 -8.70
N ASN A 359 23.22 -5.56 -8.30
CA ASN A 359 23.90 -4.40 -8.89
C ASN A 359 25.41 -4.35 -8.58
N GLY A 360 25.81 -4.73 -7.38
CA GLY A 360 27.22 -4.86 -7.00
C GLY A 360 27.97 -5.86 -7.89
N SER A 361 27.34 -6.99 -8.22
CA SER A 361 27.93 -8.01 -9.10
C SER A 361 28.14 -7.53 -10.55
N TYR A 362 27.30 -6.60 -11.05
CA TYR A 362 27.42 -6.03 -12.40
C TYR A 362 28.51 -4.96 -12.53
N THR A 363 28.92 -4.32 -11.44
CA THR A 363 29.97 -3.28 -11.47
C THR A 363 31.41 -3.84 -11.56
N GLY A 364 31.58 -5.16 -11.48
CA GLY A 364 32.88 -5.84 -11.52
C GLY A 364 33.29 -6.45 -12.87
N SER A 365 32.53 -6.22 -13.95
CA SER A 365 32.84 -6.78 -15.28
C SER A 365 32.90 -5.67 -16.33
N LYS A 366 33.99 -4.91 -16.32
CA LYS A 366 34.49 -4.14 -17.46
C LYS A 366 36.01 -4.22 -17.51
#